data_AF-A0AAW0PYJ4-F1
#
_entry.id   AF-A0AAW0PYJ4-F1
#
_cell.length_a   1.000
_cell.length_b   1.000
_cell.length_c   1.000
_cell.angle_alpha   90.00
_cell.angle_beta   90.00
_cell.angle_gamma   90.00
#
_symmetry.space_group_name_H-M   'P 1'
#
loop_
_entity.id
_entity.type
_entity.pdbx_description
1 polymer ?
#
loop_
_entity_poly.entity_id
_entity_poly.type
_entity_poly.pdbx_seq_one_letter_code
_entity_poly.pdbx_strand_id
1 'polypeptide(L)'
;MAKCVWKHPPGDEIYRKTNISVFEVDGKKNKIYCQNLCLLAKLFLDHKTLYYDVEPFLFYVMTEADNTGCHLVGYFSKEKNSFLNYNVSCILTMPQYMRQGYGKMLIDFSYLLSKVEEKVGSPERPLSDLGLISYRSYWKEVLLRYLNNFQGKEISIKEISQETAVNPVDIVSTLQSLQMLKYWKGKHLVLKRQDLIDDWKAKETKRGNSKTIDPAALKWTPPKGT
;
A
#
# COMPACT_ATOMS: atom_id res chain seq x y z
N MET A 1 -24.28 -31.58 -5.58
CA MET A 1 -23.75 -30.96 -4.34
C MET A 1 -22.61 -30.02 -4.69
N ALA A 2 -22.62 -28.79 -4.18
CA ALA A 2 -21.47 -27.90 -4.25
C ALA A 2 -20.35 -28.46 -3.36
N LYS A 3 -19.15 -28.66 -3.92
CA LYS A 3 -18.02 -29.36 -3.26
C LYS A 3 -16.99 -28.42 -2.60
N CYS A 4 -17.00 -27.13 -2.93
CA CYS A 4 -15.99 -26.20 -2.43
C CYS A 4 -16.27 -25.83 -0.97
N VAL A 5 -15.31 -26.11 -0.09
CA VAL A 5 -15.39 -25.83 1.36
C VAL A 5 -14.87 -24.44 1.72
N TRP A 6 -14.15 -23.77 0.82
CA TRP A 6 -13.46 -22.51 1.10
C TRP A 6 -14.43 -21.32 1.13
N LYS A 7 -14.32 -20.51 2.19
CA LYS A 7 -15.12 -19.30 2.43
C LYS A 7 -14.28 -18.03 2.60
N HIS A 8 -12.96 -18.15 2.52
CA HIS A 8 -12.00 -17.07 2.63
C HIS A 8 -10.68 -17.49 1.96
N PRO A 9 -9.73 -16.57 1.72
CA PRO A 9 -8.37 -16.93 1.28
C PRO A 9 -7.70 -17.92 2.24
N PRO A 10 -6.80 -18.79 1.77
CA PRO A 10 -5.95 -19.57 2.66
C PRO A 10 -4.96 -18.65 3.41
N GLY A 11 -4.07 -19.21 4.22
CA GLY A 11 -3.06 -18.44 4.95
C GLY A 11 -3.60 -17.81 6.24
N ASP A 12 -2.86 -16.82 6.75
CA ASP A 12 -3.10 -16.25 8.07
C ASP A 12 -3.86 -14.93 7.95
N GLU A 13 -4.93 -14.75 8.73
CA GLU A 13 -5.62 -13.46 8.83
C GLU A 13 -4.83 -12.51 9.73
N ILE A 14 -4.10 -11.59 9.11
CA ILE A 14 -3.17 -10.69 9.81
C ILE A 14 -3.76 -9.31 10.11
N TYR A 15 -4.94 -9.01 9.56
CA TYR A 15 -5.68 -7.78 9.81
C TYR A 15 -7.17 -8.05 9.78
N ARG A 16 -7.90 -7.50 10.76
CA ARG A 16 -9.38 -7.53 10.79
C ARG A 16 -9.90 -6.25 11.45
N LYS A 17 -10.69 -5.47 10.70
CA LYS A 17 -11.49 -4.35 11.23
C LYS A 17 -12.85 -4.37 10.58
N THR A 18 -13.91 -4.44 11.39
CA THR A 18 -15.30 -4.61 10.93
C THR A 18 -15.42 -5.76 9.93
N ASN A 19 -15.89 -5.50 8.71
CA ASN A 19 -16.02 -6.47 7.63
C ASN A 19 -14.77 -6.57 6.74
N ILE A 20 -13.71 -5.80 6.98
CA ILE A 20 -12.49 -5.82 6.15
C ILE A 20 -11.41 -6.69 6.79
N SER A 21 -10.82 -7.57 5.98
CA SER A 21 -9.68 -8.41 6.36
C SER A 21 -8.55 -8.36 5.36
N VAL A 22 -7.33 -8.64 5.83
CA VAL A 22 -6.18 -8.95 4.96
C VAL A 22 -5.57 -10.28 5.39
N PHE A 23 -5.43 -11.19 4.43
CA PHE A 23 -4.79 -12.49 4.60
C PHE A 23 -3.37 -12.46 4.04
N GLU A 24 -2.39 -12.92 4.81
CA GLU A 24 -1.04 -13.20 4.32
C GLU A 24 -0.98 -14.63 3.78
N VAL A 25 -0.69 -14.75 2.48
CA VAL A 25 -0.63 -16.04 1.79
C VAL A 25 0.77 -16.25 1.22
N ASP A 26 1.47 -17.24 1.76
CA ASP A 26 2.77 -17.65 1.26
C ASP A 26 2.63 -18.45 -0.06
N GLY A 27 3.26 -17.96 -1.14
CA GLY A 27 3.21 -18.59 -2.46
C GLY A 27 3.84 -19.99 -2.52
N LYS A 28 4.78 -20.31 -1.63
CA LYS A 28 5.35 -21.66 -1.49
C LYS A 28 4.38 -22.61 -0.79
N LYS A 29 3.65 -22.14 0.22
CA LYS A 29 2.70 -22.97 0.98
C LYS A 29 1.39 -23.19 0.22
N ASN A 30 0.90 -22.17 -0.49
CA ASN A 30 -0.39 -22.17 -1.18
C ASN A 30 -0.25 -21.94 -2.69
N LYS A 31 0.67 -22.69 -3.33
CA LYS A 31 1.10 -22.50 -4.72
C LYS A 31 -0.07 -22.39 -5.71
N ILE A 32 -1.02 -23.32 -5.66
CA ILE A 32 -2.17 -23.35 -6.60
C ILE A 32 -3.03 -22.09 -6.46
N TYR A 33 -3.32 -21.67 -5.22
CA TYR A 33 -4.12 -20.46 -4.97
C TYR A 33 -3.42 -19.21 -5.52
N CYS A 34 -2.12 -19.07 -5.24
CA CYS A 34 -1.33 -17.92 -5.69
C CYS A 34 -1.16 -17.90 -7.23
N GLN A 35 -1.01 -19.05 -7.88
CA GLN A 35 -0.97 -19.15 -9.34
C GLN A 35 -2.32 -18.72 -9.95
N ASN A 36 -3.44 -19.21 -9.41
CA ASN A 36 -4.78 -18.80 -9.86
C ASN A 36 -5.01 -17.29 -9.67
N LEU A 37 -4.57 -16.73 -8.54
CA LEU A 37 -4.63 -15.30 -8.28
C LEU A 37 -3.78 -14.50 -9.27
N CYS A 38 -2.57 -14.98 -9.59
CA CYS A 38 -1.71 -14.36 -10.59
C CYS A 38 -2.31 -14.38 -12.00
N LEU A 39 -2.92 -15.51 -12.41
CA LEU A 39 -3.61 -15.64 -13.69
C LEU A 39 -4.82 -14.70 -13.77
N LEU A 40 -5.62 -14.63 -12.71
CA LEU A 40 -6.72 -13.65 -12.59
C LEU A 40 -6.19 -12.21 -12.71
N ALA A 41 -5.12 -11.89 -12.00
CA ALA A 41 -4.54 -10.55 -12.01
C ALA A 41 -3.98 -10.15 -13.38
N LYS A 42 -3.40 -11.10 -14.12
CA LYS A 42 -2.83 -10.86 -15.46
C LYS A 42 -3.88 -10.37 -16.47
N LEU A 43 -5.16 -10.65 -16.24
CA LEU A 43 -6.26 -10.12 -17.06
C LEU A 43 -6.40 -8.59 -16.94
N PHE A 44 -5.88 -8.00 -15.86
CA PHE A 44 -6.02 -6.58 -15.55
C PHE A 44 -4.68 -5.84 -15.39
N LEU A 45 -3.55 -6.56 -15.46
CA LEU A 45 -2.21 -6.02 -15.32
C LEU A 45 -1.36 -6.38 -16.55
N ASP A 46 -1.07 -5.37 -17.38
CA ASP A 46 -0.31 -5.56 -18.62
C ASP A 46 1.13 -5.98 -18.36
N HIS A 47 1.78 -5.38 -17.36
CA HIS A 47 3.20 -5.59 -17.05
C HIS A 47 3.48 -6.74 -16.08
N LYS A 48 2.47 -7.55 -15.71
CA LYS A 48 2.70 -8.71 -14.84
C LYS A 48 3.33 -9.86 -15.63
N THR A 49 4.56 -10.23 -15.30
CA THR A 49 5.36 -11.23 -16.02
C THR A 49 5.42 -12.60 -15.33
N LEU A 50 5.41 -12.63 -14.00
CA LEU A 50 5.48 -13.86 -13.20
C LEU A 50 4.10 -14.31 -12.73
N TYR A 51 3.73 -15.54 -13.09
CA TYR A 51 2.45 -16.16 -12.71
C TYR A 51 2.53 -17.63 -12.29
N TYR A 52 3.61 -18.36 -12.63
CA TYR A 52 3.82 -19.73 -12.17
C TYR A 52 4.84 -19.85 -11.02
N ASP A 53 5.91 -19.05 -11.06
CA ASP A 53 6.96 -19.01 -10.03
C ASP A 53 6.53 -18.06 -8.90
N VAL A 54 5.67 -18.56 -8.02
CA VAL A 54 5.03 -17.77 -6.93
C VAL A 54 5.72 -17.96 -5.58
N GLU A 55 6.58 -18.97 -5.45
CA GLU A 55 7.29 -19.34 -4.23
C GLU A 55 8.13 -18.21 -3.60
N PRO A 56 8.77 -17.31 -4.37
CA PRO A 56 9.50 -16.18 -3.82
C PRO A 56 8.61 -15.07 -3.22
N PHE A 57 7.29 -15.15 -3.37
CA PHE A 57 6.37 -14.07 -3.03
C PHE A 57 5.48 -14.39 -1.83
N LEU A 58 5.14 -13.33 -1.09
CA LEU A 58 3.99 -13.25 -0.20
C LEU A 58 2.87 -12.49 -0.92
N PHE A 59 1.63 -12.89 -0.65
CA PHE A 59 0.43 -12.26 -1.20
C PHE A 59 -0.43 -11.75 -0.05
N TYR A 60 -0.75 -10.45 -0.08
CA TYR A 60 -1.59 -9.80 0.91
C TYR A 60 -2.97 -9.57 0.31
N VAL A 61 -3.91 -10.45 0.65
CA VAL A 61 -5.23 -10.54 0.01
C VAL A 61 -6.27 -9.84 0.86
N MET A 62 -6.77 -8.70 0.37
CA MET A 62 -7.82 -7.95 1.03
C MET A 62 -9.19 -8.51 0.65
N THR A 63 -10.05 -8.64 1.66
CA THR A 63 -11.42 -9.14 1.50
C THR A 63 -12.44 -8.28 2.23
N GLU A 64 -13.67 -8.36 1.76
CA GLU A 64 -14.85 -7.83 2.43
C GLU A 64 -15.77 -9.00 2.83
N ALA A 65 -16.11 -9.08 4.10
CA ALA A 65 -16.90 -10.16 4.67
C ALA A 65 -18.40 -9.83 4.68
N ASP A 66 -19.21 -10.84 4.36
CA ASP A 66 -20.66 -10.84 4.56
C ASP A 66 -21.12 -12.17 5.21
N ASN A 67 -22.43 -12.42 5.22
CA ASN A 67 -23.02 -13.62 5.80
C ASN A 67 -22.61 -14.93 5.08
N THR A 68 -21.97 -14.86 3.91
CA THR A 68 -21.62 -16.00 3.06
C THR A 68 -20.13 -16.31 3.03
N GLY A 69 -19.26 -15.36 3.40
CA GLY A 69 -17.81 -15.54 3.43
C GLY A 69 -17.03 -14.23 3.30
N CYS A 70 -15.72 -14.35 3.05
CA CYS A 70 -14.81 -13.25 2.77
C CYS A 70 -14.54 -13.16 1.26
N HIS A 71 -15.02 -12.10 0.63
CA HIS A 71 -14.97 -11.91 -0.83
C HIS A 71 -13.73 -11.12 -1.24
N LEU A 72 -13.03 -11.59 -2.26
CA LEU A 72 -11.83 -10.93 -2.78
C LEU A 72 -12.14 -9.51 -3.26
N VAL A 73 -11.51 -8.52 -2.63
CA VAL A 73 -11.55 -7.11 -3.03
C VAL A 73 -10.37 -6.76 -3.92
N GLY A 74 -9.19 -7.26 -3.55
CA GLY A 74 -7.93 -6.96 -4.22
C GLY A 74 -6.76 -7.57 -3.46
N TYR A 75 -5.56 -7.39 -3.99
CA TYR A 75 -4.36 -7.87 -3.34
C TYR A 75 -3.14 -7.05 -3.74
N PHE A 76 -2.06 -7.20 -3.01
CA PHE A 76 -0.72 -6.96 -3.54
C PHE A 76 0.21 -8.14 -3.26
N SER A 77 1.20 -8.34 -4.12
CA SER A 77 2.29 -9.28 -3.87
C SER A 77 3.56 -8.54 -3.44
N LYS A 78 4.39 -9.20 -2.65
CA LYS A 78 5.68 -8.69 -2.17
C LYS A 78 6.71 -9.81 -2.23
N GLU A 79 7.89 -9.53 -2.76
CA GLU A 79 9.01 -10.47 -2.68
C GLU A 79 9.38 -10.71 -1.21
N LYS A 80 9.67 -11.96 -0.84
CA LYS A 80 10.18 -12.28 0.49
C LYS A 80 11.54 -11.61 0.74
N ASN A 81 12.37 -11.53 -0.30
CA ASN A 81 13.69 -10.91 -0.28
C ASN A 81 13.84 -9.98 -1.48
N SER A 82 13.44 -8.71 -1.35
CA SER A 82 13.59 -7.74 -2.43
C SER A 82 14.94 -7.02 -2.34
N PHE A 83 15.83 -7.24 -3.32
CA PHE A 83 17.14 -6.58 -3.36
C PHE A 83 17.04 -5.06 -3.43
N LEU A 84 16.00 -4.54 -4.09
CA LEU A 84 15.74 -3.11 -4.25
C LEU A 84 14.82 -2.52 -3.17
N ASN A 85 14.49 -3.30 -2.13
CA ASN A 85 13.55 -2.95 -1.07
C ASN A 85 12.17 -2.52 -1.61
N TYR A 86 11.67 -3.20 -2.64
CA TYR A 86 10.29 -2.99 -3.06
C TYR A 86 9.34 -3.61 -2.04
N ASN A 87 8.39 -2.80 -1.55
CA ASN A 87 7.37 -3.28 -0.62
C ASN A 87 6.10 -3.80 -1.33
N VAL A 88 6.03 -3.58 -2.65
CA VAL A 88 4.97 -4.06 -3.54
C VAL A 88 5.57 -4.44 -4.89
N SER A 89 5.29 -5.64 -5.38
CA SER A 89 5.65 -6.09 -6.73
C SER A 89 4.48 -5.91 -7.72
N CYS A 90 3.28 -6.34 -7.34
CA CYS A 90 2.05 -6.12 -8.11
C CYS A 90 0.95 -5.71 -7.14
N ILE A 91 0.06 -4.81 -7.55
CA ILE A 91 -1.12 -4.42 -6.77
C ILE A 91 -2.33 -4.34 -7.70
N LEU A 92 -3.45 -4.88 -7.23
CA LEU A 92 -4.70 -4.90 -7.97
C LEU A 92 -5.88 -4.70 -7.03
N THR A 93 -6.78 -3.80 -7.39
CA THR A 93 -8.16 -3.79 -6.89
C THR A 93 -9.04 -4.37 -7.99
N MET A 94 -9.92 -5.32 -7.64
CA MET A 94 -10.82 -5.93 -8.62
C MET A 94 -11.73 -4.85 -9.25
N PRO A 95 -12.08 -4.96 -10.55
CA PRO A 95 -12.83 -3.92 -11.27
C PRO A 95 -14.10 -3.45 -10.55
N GLN A 96 -14.89 -4.36 -9.99
CA GLN A 96 -16.13 -4.06 -9.27
C GLN A 96 -15.92 -3.27 -7.96
N TYR A 97 -14.69 -3.18 -7.47
CA TYR A 97 -14.30 -2.45 -6.25
C TYR A 97 -13.41 -1.23 -6.53
N MET A 98 -13.10 -0.94 -7.81
CA MET A 98 -12.27 0.20 -8.17
C MET A 98 -12.93 1.54 -7.83
N ARG A 99 -12.10 2.55 -7.55
CA ARG A 99 -12.50 3.93 -7.18
C ARG A 99 -13.36 4.06 -5.92
N GLN A 100 -13.47 2.99 -5.13
CA GLN A 100 -14.20 2.99 -3.86
C GLN A 100 -13.28 3.11 -2.63
N GLY A 101 -12.01 3.47 -2.80
CA GLY A 101 -11.04 3.64 -1.70
C GLY A 101 -10.17 2.42 -1.37
N TYR A 102 -10.53 1.22 -1.82
CA TYR A 102 -9.79 -0.02 -1.53
C TYR A 102 -8.34 -0.02 -2.05
N GLY A 103 -8.10 0.53 -3.25
CA GLY A 103 -6.73 0.65 -3.78
C GLY A 103 -5.82 1.49 -2.87
N LYS A 104 -6.36 2.56 -2.28
CA LYS A 104 -5.64 3.37 -1.30
C LYS A 104 -5.41 2.61 0.00
N MET A 105 -6.38 1.82 0.47
CA MET A 105 -6.20 0.96 1.65
C MET A 105 -5.12 -0.10 1.44
N LEU A 106 -5.04 -0.72 0.25
CA LEU A 106 -3.98 -1.68 -0.09
C LEU A 106 -2.59 -1.01 -0.07
N ILE A 107 -2.47 0.20 -0.62
CA ILE A 107 -1.22 0.98 -0.58
C ILE A 107 -0.85 1.32 0.88
N ASP A 108 -1.80 1.85 1.65
CA ASP A 108 -1.60 2.19 3.07
C ASP A 108 -1.17 0.96 3.88
N PHE A 109 -1.79 -0.19 3.62
CA PHE A 109 -1.42 -1.47 4.24
C PHE A 109 0.00 -1.89 3.88
N SER A 110 0.45 -1.75 2.63
CA SER A 110 1.83 -2.08 2.25
C SER A 110 2.87 -1.22 2.99
N TYR A 111 2.57 0.07 3.23
CA TYR A 111 3.45 0.95 4.00
C TYR A 111 3.37 0.67 5.50
N LEU A 112 2.21 0.27 6.02
CA LEU A 112 2.09 -0.19 7.41
C LEU A 112 3.02 -1.37 7.67
N LEU A 113 3.07 -2.36 6.77
CA LEU A 113 4.02 -3.48 6.90
C LEU A 113 5.47 -2.99 6.88
N SER A 114 5.84 -2.10 5.96
CA SER A 114 7.19 -1.52 5.92
C SER A 114 7.57 -0.80 7.22
N LYS A 115 6.62 -0.09 7.85
CA LYS A 115 6.85 0.54 9.16
C LYS A 115 7.14 -0.47 10.26
N VAL A 116 6.37 -1.57 10.30
CA VAL A 116 6.58 -2.65 11.29
C VAL A 116 7.90 -3.40 11.04
N GLU A 117 8.36 -3.47 9.79
CA GLU A 117 9.68 -4.00 9.43
C GLU A 117 10.84 -3.03 9.67
N GLU A 118 10.56 -1.79 10.09
CA GLU A 118 11.55 -0.70 10.21
C GLU A 118 12.29 -0.43 8.89
N LYS A 119 11.63 -0.65 7.75
CA LYS A 119 12.16 -0.47 6.40
C LYS A 119 11.42 0.66 5.67
N VAL A 120 12.09 1.25 4.69
CA VAL A 120 11.46 2.13 3.70
C VAL A 120 11.13 1.33 2.45
N GLY A 121 10.07 1.71 1.74
CA GLY A 121 9.60 0.98 0.57
C GLY A 121 9.13 1.87 -0.57
N SER A 122 9.14 1.30 -1.76
CA SER A 122 8.56 1.86 -2.99
C SER A 122 7.91 0.70 -3.77
N PRO A 123 6.88 0.95 -4.59
CA PRO A 123 6.41 -0.08 -5.52
C PRO A 123 7.44 -0.37 -6.62
N GLU A 124 7.46 -1.62 -7.07
CA GLU A 124 8.21 -2.05 -8.25
C GLU A 124 7.79 -1.25 -9.50
N ARG A 125 8.76 -0.99 -10.37
CA ARG A 125 8.57 -0.24 -11.62
C ARG A 125 8.64 -1.19 -12.83
N PRO A 126 7.88 -0.93 -13.91
CA PRO A 126 6.98 0.22 -14.11
C PRO A 126 5.63 0.07 -13.41
N LEU A 127 5.11 1.18 -12.89
CA LEU A 127 3.72 1.28 -12.44
C LEU A 127 2.77 1.40 -13.63
N SER A 128 1.56 0.83 -13.52
CA SER A 128 0.47 1.15 -14.46
C SER A 128 0.00 2.60 -14.28
N ASP A 129 -0.67 3.17 -15.28
CA ASP A 129 -1.19 4.55 -15.20
C ASP A 129 -2.10 4.78 -13.98
N LEU A 130 -3.02 3.82 -13.73
CA LEU A 130 -3.89 3.85 -12.55
C LEU A 130 -3.10 3.68 -11.25
N GLY A 131 -2.05 2.84 -11.26
CA GLY A 131 -1.13 2.69 -10.15
C GLY A 131 -0.42 4.01 -9.82
N LEU A 132 0.15 4.68 -10.82
CA LEU A 132 0.85 5.96 -10.67
C LEU A 132 -0.06 7.05 -10.10
N ILE A 133 -1.30 7.17 -10.59
CA ILE A 133 -2.29 8.11 -10.06
C ILE A 133 -2.59 7.82 -8.59
N SER A 134 -2.79 6.54 -8.25
CA SER A 134 -3.12 6.11 -6.88
C SER A 134 -1.98 6.37 -5.90
N TYR A 135 -0.74 6.01 -6.25
CA TYR A 135 0.43 6.27 -5.42
C TYR A 135 0.71 7.76 -5.26
N ARG A 136 0.63 8.56 -6.33
CA ARG A 136 0.78 10.04 -6.24
C ARG A 136 -0.27 10.65 -5.32
N SER A 137 -1.52 10.20 -5.40
CA SER A 137 -2.58 10.66 -4.49
C SER A 137 -2.30 10.26 -3.04
N TYR A 138 -1.83 9.04 -2.81
CA TYR A 138 -1.49 8.54 -1.47
C TYR A 138 -0.30 9.30 -0.86
N TRP A 139 0.81 9.44 -1.59
CA TRP A 139 2.00 10.17 -1.13
C TRP A 139 1.69 11.63 -0.84
N LYS A 140 0.89 12.30 -1.70
CA LYS A 140 0.41 13.66 -1.42
C LYS A 140 -0.28 13.74 -0.07
N GLU A 141 -1.18 12.81 0.22
CA GLU A 141 -1.93 12.79 1.47
C GLU A 141 -1.04 12.58 2.69
N VAL A 142 -0.15 11.58 2.63
CA VAL A 142 0.78 11.25 3.72
C VAL A 142 1.71 12.43 4.01
N LEU A 143 2.25 13.08 2.97
CA LEU A 143 3.13 14.24 3.14
C LEU A 143 2.40 15.45 3.72
N LEU A 144 1.19 15.76 3.23
CA LEU A 144 0.42 16.88 3.77
C LEU A 144 0.02 16.63 5.23
N ARG A 145 -0.32 15.38 5.58
CA ARG A 145 -0.59 14.98 6.97
C ARG A 145 0.63 15.16 7.86
N TYR A 146 1.80 14.69 7.43
CA TYR A 146 3.06 14.87 8.16
C TYR A 146 3.35 16.36 8.38
N LEU A 147 3.32 17.16 7.31
CA LEU A 147 3.63 18.60 7.35
C LEU A 147 2.62 19.40 8.17
N ASN A 148 1.37 18.96 8.23
CA ASN A 148 0.37 19.57 9.10
C ASN A 148 0.72 19.39 10.58
N ASN A 149 1.15 18.19 10.96
CA ASN A 149 1.43 17.82 12.34
C ASN A 149 2.84 18.27 12.79
N PHE A 150 3.74 18.52 11.84
CA PHE A 150 5.10 18.96 12.11
C PHE A 150 5.16 20.36 12.76
N GLN A 151 5.82 20.43 13.92
CA GLN A 151 6.03 21.67 14.71
C GLN A 151 7.50 22.14 14.73
N GLY A 152 8.42 21.39 14.11
CA GLY A 152 9.84 21.73 14.08
C GLY A 152 10.17 22.92 13.18
N LYS A 153 11.42 23.40 13.24
CA LYS A 153 11.91 24.52 12.43
C LYS A 153 12.38 24.11 11.03
N GLU A 154 13.00 22.93 10.92
CA GLU A 154 13.59 22.44 9.67
C GLU A 154 13.03 21.06 9.35
N ILE A 155 12.57 20.86 8.11
CA ILE A 155 11.99 19.59 7.67
C ILE A 155 13.07 18.79 6.96
N SER A 156 13.36 17.58 7.46
CA SER A 156 14.28 16.65 6.82
C SER A 156 13.54 15.60 6.00
N ILE A 157 13.97 15.38 4.74
CA ILE A 157 13.45 14.28 3.90
C ILE A 157 13.70 12.92 4.56
N LYS A 158 14.81 12.77 5.29
CA LYS A 158 15.15 11.54 6.00
C LYS A 158 14.15 11.24 7.11
N GLU A 159 13.76 12.25 7.90
CA GLU A 159 12.79 12.09 8.99
C GLU A 159 11.40 11.74 8.46
N ILE A 160 10.95 12.42 7.39
CA ILE A 160 9.70 12.06 6.70
C ILE A 160 9.75 10.60 6.25
N SER A 161 10.85 10.17 5.64
CA SER A 161 11.00 8.81 5.13
C SER A 161 10.93 7.77 6.26
N GLN A 162 11.57 8.05 7.40
CA GLN A 162 11.53 7.18 8.58
C GLN A 162 10.13 7.07 9.19
N GLU A 163 9.40 8.18 9.33
CA GLU A 163 8.05 8.15 9.92
C GLU A 163 6.99 7.54 8.98
N THR A 164 7.14 7.78 7.67
CA THR A 164 6.14 7.38 6.67
C THR A 164 6.44 6.05 5.99
N ALA A 165 7.66 5.52 6.14
CA ALA A 165 8.23 4.41 5.37
C ALA A 165 8.26 4.64 3.85
N VAL A 166 8.01 5.86 3.37
CA VAL A 166 8.06 6.21 1.95
C VAL A 166 9.51 6.44 1.54
N ASN A 167 9.91 5.89 0.38
CA ASN A 167 11.24 6.09 -0.16
C ASN A 167 11.55 7.60 -0.37
N PRO A 168 12.77 8.09 -0.02
CA PRO A 168 13.15 9.49 -0.19
C PRO A 168 12.95 10.04 -1.62
N VAL A 169 13.16 9.21 -2.65
CA VAL A 169 12.96 9.60 -4.05
C VAL A 169 11.50 9.94 -4.33
N ASP A 170 10.57 9.15 -3.80
CA ASP A 170 9.13 9.36 -3.97
C ASP A 170 8.65 10.59 -3.18
N ILE A 171 9.25 10.85 -2.01
CA ILE A 171 9.02 12.08 -1.22
C ILE A 171 9.47 13.31 -2.03
N VAL A 172 10.71 13.31 -2.53
CA VAL A 172 11.28 14.42 -3.32
C VAL A 172 10.43 14.67 -4.56
N SER A 173 10.08 13.62 -5.31
CA SER A 173 9.23 13.74 -6.50
C SER A 173 7.86 14.33 -6.16
N THR A 174 7.25 13.91 -5.06
CA THR A 174 5.95 14.43 -4.62
C THR A 174 6.06 15.90 -4.19
N LEU A 175 7.06 16.27 -3.37
CA LEU A 175 7.29 17.67 -2.97
C LEU A 175 7.55 18.58 -4.18
N GLN A 176 8.30 18.11 -5.18
CA GLN A 176 8.50 18.83 -6.44
C GLN A 176 7.17 19.02 -7.17
N SER A 177 6.34 17.99 -7.29
CA SER A 177 5.03 18.07 -7.95
C SER A 177 4.06 19.05 -7.26
N LEU A 178 4.20 19.22 -5.95
CA LEU A 178 3.42 20.17 -5.14
C LEU A 178 4.03 21.58 -5.11
N GLN A 179 5.17 21.78 -5.78
CA GLN A 179 5.97 23.02 -5.73
C GLN A 179 6.38 23.42 -4.31
N MET A 180 6.62 22.41 -3.46
CA MET A 180 7.01 22.55 -2.05
C MET A 180 8.50 22.31 -1.83
N LEU A 181 9.28 22.01 -2.87
CA LEU A 181 10.73 21.87 -2.79
C LEU A 181 11.41 23.03 -3.52
N LYS A 182 12.24 23.81 -2.81
CA LYS A 182 13.10 24.85 -3.38
C LYS A 182 14.57 24.52 -3.17
N TYR A 183 15.41 25.07 -4.03
CA TYR A 183 16.86 25.03 -3.88
C TYR A 183 17.35 26.44 -3.55
N TRP A 184 18.07 26.60 -2.44
CA TRP A 184 18.59 27.88 -2.00
C TRP A 184 19.97 27.70 -1.37
N LYS A 185 20.97 28.43 -1.89
CA LYS A 185 22.36 28.42 -1.39
C LYS A 185 22.92 27.00 -1.16
N GLY A 186 22.72 26.09 -2.11
CA GLY A 186 23.23 24.72 -1.99
C GLY A 186 22.36 23.75 -1.18
N LYS A 187 21.23 24.19 -0.63
CA LYS A 187 20.35 23.39 0.22
C LYS A 187 18.95 23.25 -0.37
N HIS A 188 18.37 22.06 -0.22
CA HIS A 188 16.94 21.86 -0.47
C HIS A 188 16.13 22.34 0.73
N LEU A 189 15.16 23.23 0.49
CA LEU A 189 14.24 23.76 1.48
C LEU A 189 12.83 23.26 1.17
N VAL A 190 12.16 22.71 2.19
CA VAL A 190 10.74 22.33 2.08
C VAL A 190 9.88 23.51 2.50
N LEU A 191 9.08 24.02 1.57
CA LEU A 191 8.12 25.09 1.82
C LEU A 191 6.76 24.52 2.22
N LYS A 192 6.29 24.91 3.40
CA LYS A 192 4.94 24.59 3.86
C LYS A 192 3.92 25.49 3.14
N ARG A 193 3.13 24.90 2.25
CA ARG A 193 2.04 25.54 1.53
C ARG A 193 0.74 25.39 2.32
N GLN A 194 0.36 26.44 3.06
CA GLN A 194 -0.79 26.40 3.95
C GLN A 194 -2.10 26.18 3.19
N ASP A 195 -2.22 26.75 2.00
CA ASP A 195 -3.35 26.55 1.08
C ASP A 195 -3.59 25.06 0.76
N LEU A 196 -2.52 24.32 0.43
CA LEU A 196 -2.62 22.88 0.14
C LEU A 196 -2.99 22.06 1.36
N ILE A 197 -2.51 22.45 2.54
CA ILE A 197 -2.79 21.76 3.80
C ILE A 197 -4.26 21.99 4.20
N ASP A 198 -4.76 23.20 4.06
CA ASP A 198 -6.15 23.53 4.41
C ASP A 198 -7.13 22.86 3.44
N ASP A 199 -6.82 22.85 2.14
CA ASP A 199 -7.56 22.08 1.13
C ASP A 199 -7.60 20.57 1.46
N TRP A 200 -6.47 20.02 1.89
CA TRP A 200 -6.39 18.62 2.30
C TRP A 200 -7.26 18.37 3.55
N LYS A 201 -7.17 19.21 4.59
CA LYS A 201 -8.01 19.09 5.80
C LYS A 201 -9.50 19.11 5.48
N ALA A 202 -9.92 20.03 4.60
CA ALA A 202 -11.32 20.14 4.19
C ALA A 202 -11.79 18.86 3.49
N LYS A 203 -10.94 18.26 2.64
CA LYS A 203 -11.24 16.98 1.97
C LYS A 203 -11.26 15.81 2.93
N GLU A 204 -10.33 15.77 3.89
CA GLU A 204 -10.25 14.69 4.88
C GLU A 204 -11.50 14.67 5.77
N THR A 205 -11.97 15.85 6.19
CA THR A 205 -13.20 16.00 7.00
C THR A 205 -14.44 15.49 6.25
N LYS A 206 -14.52 15.73 4.93
CA LYS A 206 -15.65 15.28 4.09
C LYS A 206 -15.65 13.78 3.79
N ARG A 207 -14.49 13.13 3.77
CA ARG A 207 -14.36 11.71 3.40
C ARG A 207 -14.92 10.76 4.44
N GLY A 208 -14.99 11.18 5.71
CA GLY A 208 -15.38 10.32 6.82
C GLY A 208 -14.39 9.14 7.04
N ASN A 209 -14.53 8.45 8.17
CA ASN A 209 -13.60 7.39 8.60
C ASN A 209 -13.79 6.03 7.91
N SER A 210 -14.56 5.93 6.81
CA SER A 210 -15.09 4.63 6.40
C SER A 210 -14.04 3.66 5.80
N LYS A 211 -12.92 4.15 5.24
CA LYS A 211 -11.97 3.31 4.47
C LYS A 211 -10.51 3.70 4.70
N THR A 212 -10.07 3.54 5.94
CA THR A 212 -8.68 3.75 6.39
C THR A 212 -8.15 2.49 7.06
N ILE A 213 -6.86 2.20 6.91
CA ILE A 213 -6.20 1.13 7.66
C ILE A 213 -6.00 1.59 9.10
N ASP A 214 -6.33 0.71 10.05
CA ASP A 214 -6.10 0.95 11.47
C ASP A 214 -4.90 0.14 11.95
N PRO A 215 -3.75 0.78 12.28
CA PRO A 215 -2.58 0.06 12.74
C PRO A 215 -2.85 -0.84 13.96
N ALA A 216 -3.79 -0.50 14.84
CA ALA A 216 -4.12 -1.29 16.01
C ALA A 216 -4.87 -2.61 15.68
N ALA A 217 -5.43 -2.72 14.48
CA ALA A 217 -6.10 -3.92 13.99
C ALA A 217 -5.15 -4.91 13.29
N LEU A 218 -3.86 -4.56 13.13
CA LEU A 218 -2.83 -5.44 12.58
C LEU A 218 -2.32 -6.39 13.66
N LYS A 219 -2.36 -7.69 13.36
CA LYS A 219 -1.78 -8.78 14.16
C LYS A 219 -0.73 -9.48 13.31
N TRP A 220 0.44 -8.86 13.22
CA TRP A 220 1.50 -9.31 12.33
C TRP A 220 2.87 -9.08 12.93
N THR A 221 3.79 -10.00 12.63
CA THR A 221 5.22 -9.87 12.94
C THR A 221 6.01 -10.22 11.69
N PRO A 222 7.09 -9.47 11.37
CA PRO A 222 7.91 -9.76 10.20
C PRO A 222 8.38 -11.22 10.16
N PRO A 223 8.31 -11.90 9.00
CA PRO A 223 8.80 -13.26 8.86
C PRO A 223 10.29 -13.33 9.20
N LYS A 224 10.69 -14.31 10.01
CA LYS A 224 12.11 -14.52 10.35
C LYS A 224 12.91 -14.80 9.07
N GLY A 225 13.83 -13.91 8.70
CA GLY A 225 14.76 -14.09 7.57
C GLY A 225 14.52 -13.20 6.35
N THR A 226 13.80 -12.08 6.49
CA THR A 226 13.63 -11.01 5.47
C THR A 226 14.48 -9.78 5.72
#